data_AF-W6XWV1-F1
#
_entry.id   AF-W6XWV1-F1
#
_cell.length_a   1.000
_cell.length_b   1.000
_cell.length_c   1.000
_cell.angle_alpha   90.00
_cell.angle_beta   90.00
_cell.angle_gamma   90.00
#
_symmetry.space_group_name_H-M   'P 1'
#
loop_
_entity.id
_entity.type
_entity.pdbx_description
1 polymer ?
#
loop_
_entity_poly.entity_id
_entity_poly.type
_entity_poly.pdbx_seq_one_letter_code
_entity_poly.pdbx_strand_id
1 'polypeptide(L)' 'LPGSWISNLAAVTWAERVSLRRPLGYSPAQLVLGQNPVLPIELVAPTWQSLPWSEVRSQADLIA' A
#
# COMPACT_ATOMS: atom_id res chain seq x y z
N LEU A 1 -18.28 -17.34 20.95
CA LEU A 1 -16.96 -17.96 20.64
C LEU A 1 -15.90 -16.89 20.81
N PRO A 2 -14.76 -17.15 21.48
CA PRO A 2 -13.66 -16.19 21.50
C PRO A 2 -13.16 -15.99 20.05
N GLY A 3 -13.18 -14.76 19.57
CA GLY A 3 -12.76 -14.44 18.20
C GLY A 3 -11.26 -14.65 17.99
N SER A 4 -10.83 -14.80 16.74
CA SER A 4 -9.42 -14.97 16.35
C SER A 4 -8.61 -13.66 16.39
N TRP A 5 -8.92 -12.77 17.34
CA TRP A 5 -8.34 -11.42 17.42
C TRP A 5 -6.82 -11.44 17.49
N ILE A 6 -6.25 -12.26 18.39
CA ILE A 6 -4.80 -12.37 18.58
C ILE A 6 -4.11 -12.80 17.28
N SER A 7 -4.70 -13.77 16.56
CA SER A 7 -4.18 -14.23 15.27
C SER A 7 -4.21 -13.16 14.18
N ASN A 8 -5.15 -12.20 14.27
CA ASN A 8 -5.33 -11.12 13.29
C ASN A 8 -4.66 -9.80 13.70
N LEU A 9 -4.08 -9.71 14.89
CA LEU A 9 -3.53 -8.46 15.44
C LEU A 9 -2.48 -7.84 14.51
N ALA A 10 -1.59 -8.66 13.93
CA ALA A 10 -0.58 -8.18 12.99
C ALA A 10 -1.20 -7.63 11.70
N ALA A 11 -2.17 -8.33 11.13
CA ALA A 11 -2.86 -7.91 9.91
C ALA A 11 -3.63 -6.61 10.11
N VAL A 12 -4.35 -6.48 11.23
CA VAL A 12 -5.09 -5.25 11.58
C VAL A 12 -4.13 -4.08 11.80
N THR A 13 -3.04 -4.29 12.52
CA THR A 13 -2.04 -3.23 12.77
C THR A 13 -1.38 -2.77 11.47
N TRP A 14 -1.12 -3.68 10.54
CA TRP A 14 -0.60 -3.34 9.23
C TRP A 14 -1.62 -2.54 8.42
N ALA A 15 -2.88 -3.00 8.36
CA ALA A 15 -3.95 -2.31 7.65
C ALA A 15 -4.14 -0.87 8.17
N GLU A 16 -4.11 -0.67 9.49
CA GLU A 16 -4.18 0.66 10.12
C GLU A 16 -3.02 1.59 9.73
N ARG A 17 -1.82 1.03 9.53
CA ARG A 17 -0.62 1.81 9.18
C ARG A 17 -0.58 2.23 7.72
N VAL A 18 -1.05 1.37 6.81
CA VAL A 18 -0.99 1.63 5.36
C VAL A 18 -2.23 2.32 4.83
N SER A 19 -3.36 2.27 5.55
CA SER A 19 -4.61 2.90 5.13
C SER A 19 -4.56 4.42 5.28
N LEU A 20 -5.11 5.11 4.29
CA LEU A 20 -5.21 6.58 4.29
C LEU A 20 -6.19 7.05 5.37
N ARG A 21 -5.75 8.01 6.19
CA ARG A 21 -6.62 8.67 7.17
C ARG A 21 -7.23 9.92 6.56
N ARG A 22 -8.56 9.92 6.34
CA ARG A 22 -9.29 11.02 5.68
C ARG A 22 -8.95 12.42 6.20
N PRO A 23 -8.87 12.67 7.53
CA PRO A 23 -8.55 14.01 8.03
C PRO A 23 -7.12 14.47 7.72
N LEU A 24 -6.18 13.53 7.59
CA LEU A 24 -4.77 13.82 7.35
C LEU A 24 -4.42 13.81 5.87
N GLY A 25 -5.18 13.09 5.04
CA GLY A 25 -4.83 12.84 3.64
C GLY A 25 -3.65 11.86 3.46
N TYR A 26 -3.04 11.41 4.56
CA TYR A 26 -1.89 10.50 4.58
C TYR A 26 -2.17 9.27 5.45
N SER A 27 -1.48 8.17 5.16
CA SER A 27 -1.39 7.00 6.02
C SER A 27 -0.33 7.22 7.11
N PRO A 28 -0.46 6.59 8.29
CA PRO A 28 0.59 6.65 9.31
C PRO A 28 1.97 6.21 8.81
N ALA A 29 2.02 5.21 7.93
CA ALA A 29 3.27 4.78 7.31
C ALA A 29 3.92 5.88 6.45
N GLN A 30 3.13 6.62 5.66
CA GLN A 30 3.62 7.76 4.89
C GLN A 30 4.25 8.85 5.77
N LEU A 31 3.63 9.16 6.91
CA LEU A 31 4.13 10.17 7.83
C LEU A 31 5.47 9.79 8.47
N VAL A 32 5.68 8.49 8.73
CA VAL A 32 6.93 7.99 9.32
C VAL A 32 8.04 7.85 8.28
N LEU A 33 7.71 7.36 7.09
CA LEU A 33 8.68 7.05 6.04
C LEU A 33 8.98 8.23 5.12
N GLY A 34 8.13 9.26 5.11
CA GLY A 34 8.22 10.38 4.17
C GLY A 34 7.85 10.01 2.73
N GLN A 35 7.35 8.80 2.49
CA GLN A 35 6.97 8.29 1.18
C GLN A 35 5.85 7.24 1.27
N ASN A 36 5.18 6.98 0.14
CA ASN A 36 4.17 5.95 0.07
C ASN A 36 4.81 4.56 0.26
N PRO A 37 4.27 3.71 1.15
CA PRO A 37 4.75 2.35 1.26
C PRO A 37 4.32 1.54 0.03
N VAL A 38 5.24 0.77 -0.54
CA VAL A 38 4.93 -0.25 -1.56
C VAL A 38 4.30 -1.44 -0.85
N LEU A 39 3.06 -1.77 -1.20
CA LEU A 39 2.32 -2.89 -0.62
C LEU A 39 2.70 -4.22 -1.32
N PRO A 40 2.58 -5.37 -0.63
CA PRO A 40 2.92 -6.66 -1.23
C PRO A 40 2.16 -6.98 -2.52
N ILE A 41 0.90 -6.55 -2.64
CA ILE A 41 0.11 -6.74 -3.86
C ILE A 41 0.72 -6.01 -5.07
N GLU A 42 1.45 -4.93 -4.83
CA GLU A 42 2.04 -4.09 -5.89
C GLU A 42 3.33 -4.67 -6.47
N LEU A 43 3.84 -5.73 -5.84
CA LEU A 43 4.89 -6.58 -6.40
C LEU A 43 4.33 -7.59 -7.40
N VAL A 44 3.02 -7.87 -7.32
CA VAL A 44 2.32 -8.80 -8.22
C VAL A 44 1.56 -8.06 -9.32
N ALA A 45 0.88 -6.97 -8.94
CA ALA A 45 0.14 -6.08 -9.82
C ALA A 45 0.71 -4.66 -9.67
N PRO A 46 1.67 -4.26 -10.52
CA PRO A 46 2.33 -2.97 -10.41
C PRO A 46 1.33 -1.83 -10.40
N THR A 47 1.53 -0.88 -9.49
CA THR A 47 0.80 0.39 -9.54
C THR A 47 1.77 1.48 -9.95
N TRP A 48 1.28 2.71 -10.11
CA TRP A 48 2.12 3.86 -10.43
C TRP A 48 3.39 3.98 -9.55
N GLN A 49 3.38 3.54 -8.28
CA GLN A 49 4.56 3.63 -7.42
C GLN A 49 5.59 2.51 -7.64
N SER A 50 5.17 1.35 -8.17
CA SER A 50 6.04 0.18 -8.39
C SER A 50 6.29 -0.13 -9.87
N LEU A 51 5.73 0.66 -10.79
CA LEU A 51 5.98 0.51 -12.22
C LEU A 51 7.48 0.69 -12.57
N PRO A 52 8.02 -0.11 -13.50
CA PRO A 52 9.37 0.08 -14.03
C PRO A 52 9.38 1.28 -14.97
N TRP A 53 9.44 2.49 -14.40
CA TRP A 53 9.34 3.76 -15.14
C TRP A 53 10.37 3.91 -16.27
N SER A 54 11.50 3.21 -16.20
CA SER A 54 12.50 3.14 -17.28
C SER A 54 12.00 2.46 -18.56
N GLU A 55 11.00 1.60 -18.45
CA GLU A 55 10.47 0.76 -19.53
C GLU A 55 9.13 1.29 -20.09
N VAL A 56 8.41 2.12 -19.33
CA VAL A 56 7.15 2.73 -19.75
C VAL A 56 7.38 3.68 -20.92
N ARG A 57 6.71 3.44 -22.06
CA ARG A 57 6.82 4.26 -23.29
C ARG A 57 5.48 4.82 -23.77
N SER A 58 4.36 4.25 -23.32
CA SER A 58 3.03 4.58 -23.82
C SER A 58 1.96 4.52 -22.72
N GLN A 59 0.80 5.11 -22.99
CA GLN A 59 -0.36 4.99 -22.11
C GLN A 59 -0.83 3.54 -21.97
N ALA A 60 -0.67 2.71 -23.00
CA ALA A 60 -1.05 1.30 -22.93
C ALA A 60 -0.26 0.56 -21.84
N ASP A 61 1.01 0.94 -21.64
CA ASP A 61 1.88 0.35 -20.59
C ASP A 61 1.43 0.73 -19.16
N LEU A 62 0.58 1.76 -19.01
CA LEU A 62 0.06 2.20 -17.71
C LEU A 62 -1.24 1.50 -17.30
N ILE A 63 -1.93 0.85 -18.24
CA ILE A 63 -3.26 0.24 -18.05
C ILE A 63 -3.18 -1.31 -18.07
N ALA A 64 -2.00 -1.85 -18.38
CA ALA A 64 -1.74 -3.29 -18.52
C ALA A 64 -1.77 -4.05 -17.18
#